data_AF-A0A7W6YA28-F1
#
_entry.id   AF-A0A7W6YA28-F1
#
_cell.length_a   1.000
_cell.length_b   1.000
_cell.length_c   1.000
_cell.angle_alpha   90.00
_cell.angle_beta   90.00
_cell.angle_gamma   90.00
#
_symmetry.space_group_name_H-M   'P 1'
#
loop_
_entity.id
_entity.type
_entity.pdbx_description
1 polymer ?
#
loop_
_entity_poly.entity_id
_entity_poly.type
_entity_poly.pdbx_seq_one_letter_code
_entity_poly.pdbx_strand_id
1 'polypeptide(L)' 'MVLTRHNKPRFVLMSYEHYERIRSGLDPRRAHHINEMPDKHVALFGEVIERLAKGEGYDDEP' A
#
# COMPACT_ATOMS: atom_id res chain seq x y z
N MET A 1 4.84 -16.32 -4.43
CA MET A 1 3.53 -16.98 -4.63
C MET A 1 2.49 -16.24 -3.79
N VAL A 2 1.31 -15.92 -4.32
CA VAL A 2 0.28 -15.17 -3.58
C VAL A 2 -0.87 -16.12 -3.24
N LEU A 3 -1.17 -16.25 -1.95
CA LEU A 3 -2.35 -16.94 -1.46
C LEU A 3 -3.52 -15.97 -1.44
N THR A 4 -4.53 -16.26 -2.24
CA THR A 4 -5.79 -15.51 -2.24
C THR A 4 -6.95 -16.46 -1.94
N ARG A 5 -7.90 -16.00 -1.14
CA ARG A 5 -9.16 -16.71 -0.88
C ARG A 5 -10.28 -15.66 -0.87
N HIS A 6 -11.39 -15.98 -1.52
CA HIS A 6 -12.55 -15.10 -1.55
C HIS A 6 -12.98 -14.73 -0.12
N ASN A 7 -13.18 -13.43 0.13
CA ASN A 7 -13.58 -12.87 1.42
C ASN A 7 -12.58 -13.08 2.58
N LYS A 8 -11.27 -13.19 2.29
CA LYS A 8 -10.18 -13.22 3.27
C LYS A 8 -9.01 -12.34 2.83
N PRO A 9 -8.16 -11.88 3.78
CA PRO A 9 -6.95 -11.13 3.45
C PRO A 9 -6.03 -11.93 2.50
N ARG A 10 -5.35 -11.23 1.59
CA ARG A 10 -4.39 -11.80 0.65
C ARG A 10 -3.03 -11.92 1.36
N PHE A 11 -2.37 -13.05 1.22
CA PHE A 11 -1.06 -13.30 1.84
C PHE A 11 -0.02 -13.65 0.77
N VAL A 12 1.25 -13.35 1.03
CA VAL A 12 2.36 -13.71 0.14
C VAL A 12 3.24 -14.75 0.85
N LEU A 13 3.47 -15.87 0.18
CA LEU A 13 4.48 -16.84 0.59
C LEU A 13 5.82 -16.49 -0.07
N MET A 14 6.86 -16.40 0.75
CA MET A 14 8.24 -16.17 0.35
C MET A 14 9.18 -16.94 1.28
N SER A 15 10.44 -17.15 0.86
CA SER A 15 11.43 -17.77 1.74
C SER A 15 11.71 -16.85 2.94
N TYR A 16 12.03 -17.46 4.07
CA TYR A 16 12.35 -16.72 5.29
C TYR A 16 13.50 -15.74 5.09
N GLU A 17 14.55 -16.16 4.37
CA GLU A 17 15.68 -15.29 4.03
C GLU A 17 15.27 -14.07 3.20
N HIS A 18 14.32 -14.24 2.27
CA HIS A 18 13.81 -13.15 1.45
C HIS A 18 13.00 -12.16 2.30
N TYR A 19 12.19 -12.67 3.23
CA TYR A 19 11.47 -11.84 4.19
C TYR A 19 12.42 -11.02 5.06
N GLU A 20 13.46 -11.64 5.62
CA GLU A 20 14.43 -10.93 6.49
C GLU A 20 15.23 -9.86 5.73
N ARG A 21 15.54 -10.06 4.43
CA ARG A 21 16.15 -9.01 3.59
C ARG A 21 15.24 -7.79 3.40
N ILE A 22 13.95 -7.98 3.21
CA ILE A 22 12.98 -6.88 3.07
C ILE A 22 12.79 -6.19 4.45
N ARG A 23 12.69 -6.98 5.51
CA ARG A 23 12.45 -6.49 6.88
C ARG A 23 13.61 -5.70 7.46
N SER A 24 14.85 -6.09 7.19
CA SER A 24 16.07 -5.51 7.79
C SER A 24 16.45 -4.11 7.29
N GLY A 25 15.65 -3.50 6.41
CA GLY A 25 15.59 -2.03 6.31
C GLY A 25 16.53 -1.38 5.30
N LEU A 26 16.91 -2.07 4.22
CA LEU A 26 17.56 -1.42 3.06
C LEU A 26 16.57 -0.94 2.00
N ASP A 27 15.28 -1.30 2.09
CA ASP A 27 14.25 -0.77 1.21
C ASP A 27 13.59 0.46 1.87
N PRO A 28 13.71 1.67 1.26
CA PRO A 28 13.02 2.87 1.74
C PRO A 28 11.49 2.76 1.61
N ARG A 29 10.96 1.75 0.90
CA ARG A 29 9.52 1.51 0.75
C ARG A 29 8.97 0.77 1.97
N ARG A 30 8.39 1.52 2.89
CA ARG A 30 7.67 0.98 4.06
C ARG A 30 6.17 1.01 3.80
N ALA A 31 5.51 -0.14 3.97
CA ALA A 31 4.05 -0.17 4.03
C ALA A 31 3.60 0.31 5.42
N HIS A 32 2.69 1.28 5.45
CA HIS A 32 2.06 1.75 6.67
C HIS A 32 0.63 1.23 6.73
N HIS A 33 0.21 0.69 7.87
CA HIS A 33 -1.22 0.52 8.12
C HIS A 33 -1.88 1.90 8.16
N ILE A 34 -3.16 2.03 7.80
CA ILE A 34 -3.86 3.32 7.74
C ILE A 34 -3.73 4.07 9.09
N ASN A 35 -3.87 3.35 10.20
CA ASN A 35 -3.74 3.90 11.56
C ASN A 35 -2.30 4.28 11.96
N GLU A 36 -1.30 3.82 11.20
CA GLU A 36 0.14 4.05 11.44
C GLU A 36 0.75 4.94 10.35
N MET A 37 -0.10 5.53 9.49
CA MET A 37 0.35 6.38 8.39
C MET A 37 0.84 7.71 8.98
N PRO A 38 2.10 8.10 8.74
CA PRO A 38 2.61 9.36 9.27
C PRO A 38 1.83 10.55 8.71
N ASP A 39 1.56 11.56 9.54
CA ASP A 39 0.74 12.74 9.19
C ASP A 39 1.25 13.47 7.93
N LYS A 40 2.56 13.41 7.67
CA LYS A 40 3.17 13.97 6.46
C LYS A 40 2.59 13.39 5.16
N HIS A 41 2.12 12.15 5.17
CA HIS A 41 1.50 11.51 4.00
C HIS A 41 0.04 11.93 3.82
N VAL A 42 -0.66 12.26 4.91
CA VAL A 42 -2.04 12.76 4.84
C VAL A 42 -2.10 14.06 4.04
N ALA A 43 -1.12 14.95 4.25
CA ALA A 43 -1.00 16.19 3.47
C ALA A 43 -0.70 15.94 1.99
N LEU A 44 0.05 14.88 1.65
CA LEU A 44 0.42 14.55 0.27
C LEU A 44 -0.73 13.92 -0.52
N PHE A 45 -1.58 13.13 0.15
CA PHE A 45 -2.65 12.38 -0.52
C PHE A 45 -4.04 12.97 -0.31
N GLY A 46 -4.24 13.85 0.69
CA GLY A 46 -5.55 14.37 1.07
C GLY A 46 -6.29 15.04 -0.09
N GLU A 47 -5.62 15.98 -0.78
CA GLU A 47 -6.20 16.70 -1.92
C GLU A 47 -6.60 15.75 -3.07
N VAL A 48 -5.74 14.77 -3.37
CA VAL A 48 -5.99 13.80 -4.44
C VAL A 48 -7.13 12.85 -4.06
N ILE A 49 -7.20 12.41 -2.81
CA ILE A 49 -8.27 11.56 -2.30
C ILE A 49 -9.61 12.30 -2.33
N GLU A 50 -9.65 13.58 -1.94
CA GLU A 50 -10.87 14.40 -2.03
C GLU A 50 -11.34 14.58 -3.48
N ARG A 51 -10.41 14.75 -4.42
CA ARG A 51 -10.72 14.83 -5.85
C ARG A 51 -11.29 13.52 -6.38
N LEU A 52 -10.66 12.38 -6.04
CA LEU A 52 -11.17 11.05 -6.40
C LEU A 52 -12.53 10.75 -5.77
N ALA A 53 -12.77 11.16 -4.52
CA ALA A 53 -14.06 10.99 -3.85
C ALA A 53 -15.20 11.76 -4.55
N LYS A 54 -14.89 12.84 -5.28
CA LYS A 54 -15.84 13.59 -6.12
C LYS A 54 -16.06 12.97 -7.51
N GLY A 55 -15.36 11.88 -7.82
CA GLY A 55 -15.43 11.19 -9.12
C GLY A 55 -14.53 11.81 -10.20
N GLU A 56 -13.66 12.75 -9.83
CA GLU A 56 -12.75 13.43 -10.77
C GLU A 56 -11.39 12.70 -10.82
N GLY A 57 -10.85 12.49 -12.03
CA GLY A 57 -9.49 11.93 -12.21
C GLY A 57 -9.41 10.41 -12.40
N TYR A 58 -10.52 9.73 -12.67
CA TYR A 58 -10.54 8.36 -13.19
C TYR A 58 -10.46 8.29 -14.72
N ASP A 59 -10.50 9.43 -15.42
CA ASP A 59 -10.60 9.53 -16.89
C ASP A 59 -9.28 9.38 -17.65
N ASP A 60 -8.16 9.14 -16.97
CA ASP A 60 -6.88 8.87 -17.63
C ASP A 60 -6.64 7.36 -17.78
N GLU A 61 -7.34 6.74 -18.73
CA GLU A 61 -6.94 5.43 -19.28
C GLU A 61 -7.26 5.38 -20.79
N PRO A 62 -6.27 5.16 -21.69
CA PRO A 62 -6.52 4.68 -23.05
C PRO A 62 -6.82 3.17 -23.09
#